data_AF-A0A661Y119-F1
#
_entry.id   AF-A0A661Y119-F1
#
_cell.length_a   1.000
_cell.length_b   1.000
_cell.length_c   1.000
_cell.angle_alpha   90.00
_cell.angle_beta   90.00
_cell.angle_gamma   90.00
#
_symmetry.space_group_name_H-M   'P 1'
#
loop_
_entity.id
_entity.type
_entity.pdbx_description
1 polymer ?
#
loop_
_entity_poly.entity_id
_entity_poly.type
_entity_poly.pdbx_seq_one_letter_code
_entity_poly.pdbx_strand_id
1 'polypeptide(L)'
;IQFSIVRILMGKLKRAAKETGIKTITIAGGVSANSELRRQLAVVGEKNRWKTFIPNIEYTTDNAAMIGIVGYFKYLNNDFCSIDLKADPKLRI
;
A
#
# COMPACT_ATOMS: atom_id res chain seq x y z
N ILE A 1 -9.24 -11.19 18.07
CA ILE A 1 -8.94 -11.45 16.63
C ILE A 1 -8.13 -10.32 16.00
N GLN A 2 -8.60 -9.07 16.01
CA GLN A 2 -7.91 -7.92 15.40
C GLN A 2 -6.44 -7.79 15.82
N PHE A 3 -6.15 -7.87 17.12
CA PHE A 3 -4.78 -7.86 17.65
C PHE A 3 -3.87 -8.90 16.99
N SER A 4 -4.35 -10.14 16.83
CA SER A 4 -3.60 -11.22 16.20
C SER A 4 -3.27 -10.91 14.73
N ILE A 5 -4.24 -10.35 13.98
CA ILE A 5 -4.05 -9.98 12.58
C ILE A 5 -2.99 -8.89 12.46
N VAL A 6 -3.14 -7.79 13.22
CA VAL A 6 -2.17 -6.68 13.19
C VAL A 6 -0.77 -7.16 13.59
N ARG A 7 -0.67 -7.99 14.63
CA ARG A 7 0.61 -8.57 15.08
C ARG A 7 1.28 -9.38 13.97
N ILE A 8 0.51 -10.21 13.25
CA ILE A 8 1.03 -11.02 12.14
C ILE A 8 1.50 -10.13 10.99
N LEU A 9 0.69 -9.15 10.57
CA LEU A 9 1.03 -8.22 9.50
C LEU A 9 2.32 -7.43 9.82
N MET A 10 2.40 -6.86 11.03
CA MET A 10 3.58 -6.12 11.48
C MET A 10 4.82 -7.01 11.61
N GLY A 11 4.65 -8.27 12.01
CA GLY A 11 5.73 -9.25 12.04
C GLY A 11 6.31 -9.55 10.64
N LYS A 12 5.43 -9.75 9.65
CA LYS A 12 5.83 -9.97 8.25
C LYS A 12 6.48 -8.71 7.65
N LEU A 13 5.93 -7.53 7.92
CA LEU A 13 6.48 -6.26 7.46
C LEU A 13 7.91 -6.06 7.97
N LYS A 14 8.16 -6.25 9.27
CA LYS A 14 9.50 -6.12 9.86
C LYS A 14 10.50 -7.10 9.26
N ARG A 15 10.06 -8.33 8.98
CA ARG A 15 10.88 -9.34 8.32
C ARG A 15 11.26 -8.90 6.90
N ALA A 16 10.28 -8.52 6.09
CA ALA A 16 10.51 -8.05 4.72
C ALA A 16 11.41 -6.80 4.69
N ALA A 17 11.22 -5.86 5.62
CA ALA A 17 12.07 -4.68 5.71
C ALA A 17 13.53 -5.02 6.06
N LYS A 18 13.75 -6.01 6.94
CA LYS A 18 15.08 -6.51 7.28
C LYS A 18 15.74 -7.22 6.09
N GLU A 19 14.99 -8.07 5.38
CA GLU A 19 15.49 -8.87 4.26
C GLU A 19 15.82 -8.01 3.03
N THR A 20 15.00 -7.00 2.73
CA THR A 20 15.17 -6.13 1.57
C THR A 20 16.01 -4.87 1.84
N GLY A 21 16.19 -4.51 3.11
CA GLY A 21 16.90 -3.29 3.51
C GLY A 21 16.13 -1.98 3.26
N ILE A 22 14.86 -2.06 2.86
CA ILE A 22 14.04 -0.86 2.60
C ILE A 22 13.84 -0.03 3.88
N LYS A 23 13.84 1.29 3.73
CA LYS A 23 13.56 2.25 4.80
C LYS A 23 12.32 3.09 4.54
N THR A 24 11.67 2.91 3.39
CA THR A 24 10.44 3.60 3.03
C THR A 24 9.32 2.58 2.98
N ILE A 25 8.30 2.77 3.82
CA ILE A 25 7.18 1.85 3.96
C ILE A 25 5.89 2.60 3.69
N THR A 26 5.00 1.99 2.92
CA THR A 26 3.63 2.48 2.73
C THR A 26 2.63 1.36 3.00
N ILE A 27 1.40 1.72 3.38
CA ILE A 27 0.28 0.77 3.51
C ILE A 27 -0.87 1.23 2.64
N ALA A 28 -1.57 0.25 2.03
CA ALA A 28 -2.69 0.48 1.12
C ALA A 28 -3.75 -0.62 1.28
N GLY A 29 -4.89 -0.46 0.59
CA GLY A 29 -6.04 -1.36 0.64
C GLY A 29 -6.93 -1.14 1.87
N GLY A 30 -8.16 -1.64 1.86
CA GLY A 30 -9.16 -1.32 2.88
C GLY A 30 -8.74 -1.66 4.32
N VAL A 31 -7.92 -2.70 4.52
CA VAL A 31 -7.39 -3.06 5.85
C VAL A 31 -6.46 -1.98 6.40
N SER A 32 -5.82 -1.17 5.54
CA SER A 32 -5.00 -0.04 5.97
C SER A 32 -5.80 1.08 6.64
N ALA A 33 -7.14 1.09 6.55
CA ALA A 33 -8.00 1.96 7.35
C ALA A 33 -7.99 1.61 8.85
N ASN A 34 -7.50 0.43 9.24
CA ASN A 34 -7.48 -0.01 10.63
C ASN A 34 -6.59 0.89 11.50
N SER A 35 -7.19 1.48 12.55
CA SER A 35 -6.52 2.44 13.44
C SER A 35 -5.32 1.84 14.19
N GLU A 36 -5.43 0.60 14.67
CA GLU A 36 -4.34 -0.07 15.40
C GLU A 36 -3.17 -0.41 14.46
N LEU A 37 -3.44 -0.84 13.22
CA LEU A 37 -2.40 -1.05 12.21
C LEU A 37 -1.63 0.25 11.90
N ARG A 38 -2.35 1.36 11.69
CA ARG A 38 -1.76 2.69 11.47
C ARG A 38 -0.88 3.12 12.63
N ARG A 39 -1.39 2.98 13.87
CA ARG A 39 -0.66 3.33 15.09
C ARG A 39 0.62 2.51 15.24
N GLN A 40 0.52 1.19 15.05
CA GLN A 40 1.68 0.28 15.12
C GLN A 40 2.72 0.60 14.05
N LEU A 41 2.29 0.91 12.82
CA LEU A 41 3.21 1.30 11.76
C LEU A 41 3.93 2.62 12.08
N ALA A 42 3.23 3.62 12.62
CA ALA A 42 3.85 4.88 13.04
C ALA A 42 4.94 4.65 14.11
N VAL A 43 4.60 3.93 15.18
CA VAL A 43 5.54 3.62 16.28
C VAL A 43 6.74 2.81 15.79
N VAL A 44 6.50 1.79 14.97
CA VAL A 44 7.59 0.96 14.43
C VAL A 44 8.44 1.76 13.45
N GLY A 45 7.81 2.60 12.62
CA GLY A 45 8.50 3.46 11.67
C GLY A 45 9.47 4.41 12.36
N GLU A 46 9.00 5.10 13.40
CA GLU A 46 9.83 5.98 14.22
C GLU A 46 11.00 5.23 14.85
N LYS A 47 10.71 4.10 15.53
CA LYS A 47 11.74 3.27 16.19
C LYS A 47 12.83 2.80 15.23
N ASN A 48 12.47 2.46 13.99
CA ASN A 48 13.41 1.93 13.00
C ASN A 48 13.93 2.99 12.02
N ARG A 49 13.60 4.28 12.23
CA ARG A 49 13.93 5.38 11.33
C ARG A 49 13.46 5.12 9.89
N TRP A 50 12.28 4.54 9.74
CA TRP A 50 11.64 4.39 8.45
C TRP A 50 10.83 5.62 8.09
N LYS A 51 10.83 5.98 6.81
CA LYS A 51 9.87 6.91 6.25
C LYS A 51 8.56 6.16 6.01
N THR A 52 7.54 6.44 6.81
CA THR A 52 6.22 5.82 6.67
C THR A 52 5.26 6.75 5.93
N PHE A 53 4.52 6.19 4.97
CA PHE A 53 3.43 6.86 4.27
C PHE A 53 2.12 6.16 4.61
N ILE A 54 1.21 6.90 5.22
CA ILE A 54 -0.11 6.39 5.61
C ILE A 54 -1.15 7.28 4.92
N PRO A 55 -1.87 6.78 3.90
CA PRO A 55 -2.88 7.57 3.20
C PRO A 55 -4.07 7.93 4.10
N ASN A 56 -4.74 9.06 3.81
CA ASN A 56 -6.05 9.38 4.40
C ASN A 56 -7.02 8.22 4.19
N ILE A 57 -7.97 8.05 5.13
CA ILE A 57 -8.90 6.92 5.12
C ILE A 57 -9.71 6.87 3.81
N GLU A 58 -10.13 8.03 3.30
CA GLU A 58 -10.86 8.18 2.03
C GLU A 58 -10.14 7.61 0.80
N TYR A 59 -8.81 7.47 0.87
CA TYR A 59 -7.98 6.93 -0.22
C TYR A 59 -7.53 5.48 0.02
N THR A 60 -8.02 4.81 1.06
CA THR A 60 -7.56 3.46 1.42
C THR A 60 -8.41 2.32 0.86
N THR A 61 -9.68 2.57 0.63
CA THR A 61 -10.59 1.65 -0.07
C THR A 61 -10.60 1.95 -1.56
N ASP A 62 -11.18 1.06 -2.35
CA ASP A 62 -11.28 1.24 -3.81
C ASP A 62 -12.00 2.56 -4.14
N ASN A 63 -11.35 3.39 -4.96
CA ASN A 63 -11.86 4.70 -5.36
C ASN A 63 -11.38 5.08 -6.77
N ALA A 64 -12.06 6.01 -7.43
CA ALA A 64 -11.67 6.47 -8.76
C ALA A 64 -10.40 7.34 -8.76
N ALA A 65 -10.08 7.99 -7.65
CA ALA A 65 -8.90 8.86 -7.56
C ALA A 65 -7.59 8.05 -7.71
N MET A 66 -7.49 6.85 -7.12
CA MET A 66 -6.33 5.97 -7.32
C MET A 66 -6.18 5.50 -8.77
N ILE A 67 -7.29 5.31 -9.51
CA ILE A 67 -7.23 4.97 -10.94
C ILE A 67 -6.79 6.18 -11.75
N GLY A 68 -7.32 7.36 -11.44
CA GLY A 68 -6.96 8.62 -12.11
C GLY A 68 -5.47 8.94 -11.99
N ILE A 69 -4.89 8.82 -10.79
CA ILE A 69 -3.46 9.11 -10.60
C ILE A 69 -2.56 8.08 -11.30
N VAL A 70 -2.95 6.80 -11.34
CA VAL A 70 -2.23 5.77 -12.11
C VAL A 70 -2.30 6.09 -13.61
N GLY A 71 -3.46 6.48 -14.13
CA GLY A 71 -3.64 6.91 -15.52
C GLY A 71 -2.77 8.11 -15.87
N TYR A 72 -2.68 9.11 -14.97
CA TYR A 72 -1.83 10.27 -15.14
C TYR A 72 -0.34 9.89 -15.24
N PHE A 73 0.17 9.04 -14.33
CA PHE A 73 1.56 8.59 -14.40
C PHE A 73 1.84 7.71 -15.63
N LYS A 74 0.90 6.86 -16.05
CA LYS A 74 1.02 6.11 -17.31
C LYS A 74 1.09 7.02 -18.53
N TYR A 75 0.24 8.05 -18.58
CA TYR A 75 0.27 9.07 -19.63
C TYR A 75 1.62 9.77 -19.71
N LEU A 76 2.16 10.23 -18.57
CA LEU A 76 3.48 10.86 -18.52
C LEU A 76 4.61 9.92 -19.00
N ASN A 77 4.45 8.61 -18.79
CA ASN A 77 5.41 7.60 -19.22
C ASN A 77 5.17 7.10 -20.66
N ASN A 78 4.21 7.68 -21.40
CA ASN A 78 3.77 7.19 -22.72
C ASN A 78 3.34 5.70 -22.71
N ASP A 79 2.85 5.20 -21.58
CA ASP A 79 2.34 3.83 -21.40
C ASP A 79 0.85 3.78 -21.75
N PHE A 80 0.55 3.69 -23.04
CA PHE A 80 -0.80 3.60 -23.59
C PHE A 80 -1.20 2.14 -23.86
N CYS A 81 -2.51 1.88 -23.83
CA CYS A 81 -3.07 0.57 -24.20
C CYS A 81 -3.82 0.63 -25.53
N SER A 82 -3.95 -0.53 -26.20
CA SER A 82 -4.81 -0.66 -27.38
C SER A 82 -6.29 -0.52 -27.00
N ILE A 83 -7.11 -0.02 -27.93
CA ILE A 83 -8.57 0.05 -27.76
C ILE A 83 -9.22 -1.33 -27.60
N ASP A 84 -8.56 -2.39 -28.08
CA ASP A 84 -9.04 -3.77 -27.98
C ASP A 84 -8.67 -4.44 -26.64
N LEU A 85 -8.09 -3.70 -25.69
CA LEU A 85 -7.72 -4.23 -24.39
C LEU A 85 -8.96 -4.77 -23.65
N LYS A 86 -8.88 -6.04 -23.25
CA LYS A 86 -9.94 -6.72 -22.52
C LYS A 86 -9.64 -6.74 -21.02
N ALA A 87 -10.70 -6.76 -20.22
CA ALA A 87 -10.56 -6.99 -18.79
C ALA A 87 -10.01 -8.40 -18.52
N ASP A 88 -8.97 -8.48 -17.69
CA ASP A 88 -8.45 -9.74 -17.16
C ASP A 88 -8.80 -9.85 -15.67
N PRO A 89 -9.73 -10.74 -15.27
CA PRO A 89 -10.11 -10.91 -13.87
C PRO A 89 -8.99 -11.53 -13.00
N LYS A 90 -7.90 -12.03 -13.59
CA LYS A 90 -6.76 -12.65 -12.91
C LYS A 90 -5.45 -11.91 -13.17
N LEU A 91 -5.53 -10.64 -13.56
CA LEU A 91 -4.38 -9.78 -13.83
C LEU A 91 -3.39 -9.83 -12.64
N ARG A 92 -2.11 -10.05 -12.96
CA ARG A 92 -1.01 -10.04 -11.97
C ARG A 92 -0.17 -8.77 -12.15
N ILE A 93 0.22 -8.18 -11.02
CA ILE A 93 1.08 -6.99 -10.91
C ILE A 93 2.46 -7.43 -10.41
#